data_AF-A0A166BGZ1-F1
#
_entry.id   AF-A0A166BGZ1-F1
#
_cell.length_a   1.000
_cell.length_b   1.000
_cell.length_c   1.000
_cell.angle_alpha   90.00
_cell.angle_beta   90.00
_cell.angle_gamma   90.00
#
_symmetry.space_group_name_H-M   'P 1'
#
loop_
_entity.id
_entity.type
_entity.pdbx_description
1 polymer ?
#
loop_
_entity_poly.entity_id
_entity_poly.type
_entity_poly.pdbx_seq_one_letter_code
_entity_poly.pdbx_strand_id
1 'polypeptide(L)'
;MLIEYIQSILLIISSILIIISAIGVLSLDKDTKNVVYARIHIFGVFDIACVLAMIGLGQYLLAIIYFIIAPFTAHAIANSYYKSEDVKNNLELLNSDIVEEDNPFIHSKSKIQALESEVNISEKVKVDDRFSVSTFEINEEE
;
A
#
# COMPACT_ATOMS: atom_id res chain seq x y z
N MET A 1 13.06 8.48 -39.29
CA MET A 1 13.81 7.21 -39.38
C MET A 1 14.29 6.67 -38.04
N LEU A 2 15.38 7.16 -37.43
CA LEU A 2 15.91 6.52 -36.20
C LEU A 2 14.92 6.51 -35.01
N ILE A 3 14.19 7.62 -34.81
CA ILE A 3 13.17 7.72 -33.77
C ILE A 3 11.99 6.76 -33.99
N GLU A 4 11.58 6.54 -35.24
CA GLU A 4 10.47 5.64 -35.61
C GLU A 4 10.88 4.18 -35.42
N TYR A 5 12.15 3.84 -35.69
CA TYR A 5 12.68 2.50 -35.38
C TYR A 5 12.68 2.23 -33.87
N ILE A 6 13.07 3.22 -33.06
CA ILE A 6 13.04 3.11 -31.60
C ILE A 6 11.61 2.92 -31.11
N GLN A 7 10.66 3.73 -31.59
CA GLN A 7 9.24 3.60 -31.23
C GLN A 7 8.69 2.23 -31.62
N SER A 8 9.01 1.75 -32.82
CA SER A 8 8.56 0.44 -33.30
C SER A 8 9.09 -0.71 -32.42
N ILE A 9 10.38 -0.67 -32.07
CA ILE A 9 11.00 -1.64 -31.16
C ILE A 9 10.35 -1.59 -29.77
N LEU A 10 10.06 -0.40 -29.26
CA LEU A 10 9.42 -0.23 -27.96
C LEU A 10 8.01 -0.83 -27.95
N LEU A 11 7.25 -0.67 -29.04
CA LEU A 11 5.92 -1.25 -29.21
C LEU A 11 5.95 -2.77 -29.32
N ILE A 12 6.96 -3.33 -29.98
CA ILE A 12 7.16 -4.80 -30.04
C ILE A 12 7.40 -5.35 -28.64
N ILE A 13 8.29 -4.74 -27.87
CA ILE A 13 8.58 -5.15 -26.49
C ILE A 13 7.32 -5.05 -25.62
N SER A 14 6.60 -3.93 -25.70
CA SER A 14 5.35 -3.72 -24.98
C SER A 14 4.30 -4.79 -25.31
N SER A 15 4.11 -5.12 -26.59
CA SER A 15 3.19 -6.16 -27.04
C SER A 15 3.53 -7.53 -26.45
N ILE A 16 4.81 -7.91 -26.45
CA ILE A 16 5.26 -9.18 -25.85
C ILE A 16 4.96 -9.23 -24.36
N LEU A 17 5.24 -8.15 -23.62
CA LEU A 17 4.94 -8.07 -22.19
C LEU A 17 3.44 -8.17 -21.90
N ILE A 18 2.60 -7.51 -22.70
CA ILE A 18 1.13 -7.61 -22.59
C ILE A 18 0.66 -9.06 -22.77
N ILE A 19 1.18 -9.76 -23.79
CA ILE A 19 0.81 -11.17 -24.05
C ILE A 19 1.24 -12.06 -22.89
N ILE A 20 2.49 -11.94 -22.42
CA ILE A 20 2.99 -12.72 -21.28
C ILE A 20 2.15 -12.44 -20.02
N SER A 21 1.83 -11.18 -19.77
CA SER A 21 1.01 -10.79 -18.63
C SER A 21 -0.40 -11.37 -18.72
N ALA A 22 -1.03 -11.35 -19.89
CA ALA A 22 -2.36 -11.92 -20.10
C ALA A 22 -2.36 -13.44 -19.86
N ILE A 23 -1.35 -14.16 -20.37
CA ILE A 23 -1.17 -15.59 -20.11
C ILE A 23 -0.92 -15.83 -18.62
N GLY A 24 -0.09 -15.03 -17.97
CA GLY A 24 0.22 -15.12 -16.55
C GLY A 24 -1.03 -14.98 -15.67
N VAL A 25 -1.90 -14.01 -15.96
CA VAL A 25 -3.17 -13.84 -15.23
C VAL A 25 -4.08 -15.05 -15.40
N LEU A 26 -4.15 -15.61 -16.61
CA LEU A 26 -5.03 -16.75 -16.92
C LEU A 26 -4.51 -18.07 -16.35
N SER A 27 -3.19 -18.24 -16.26
CA SER A 27 -2.54 -19.43 -15.74
C SER A 27 -2.60 -19.55 -14.21
N LEU A 28 -3.00 -18.49 -13.50
CA LEU A 28 -3.06 -18.48 -12.04
C LEU A 28 -4.36 -19.11 -11.53
N ASP A 29 -4.24 -20.34 -11.05
CA ASP A 29 -5.34 -21.10 -10.47
C ASP A 29 -5.76 -20.54 -9.09
N LYS A 30 -7.05 -20.64 -8.80
CA LYS A 30 -7.68 -20.00 -7.62
C LYS A 30 -7.28 -20.66 -6.30
N ASP A 31 -6.84 -21.91 -6.31
CA ASP A 31 -6.44 -22.66 -5.10
C ASP A 31 -4.99 -22.45 -4.66
N THR A 32 -4.24 -21.59 -5.35
CA THR A 32 -2.86 -21.29 -4.93
C THR A 32 -2.85 -20.30 -3.75
N LYS A 33 -1.88 -20.40 -2.83
CA LYS A 33 -1.77 -19.41 -1.75
C LYS A 33 -1.34 -18.06 -2.33
N ASN A 34 -1.92 -16.96 -1.85
CA ASN A 34 -1.60 -15.58 -2.26
C ASN A 34 -1.85 -15.26 -3.76
N VAL A 35 -2.83 -15.91 -4.40
CA VAL A 35 -3.13 -15.68 -5.83
C VAL A 35 -3.37 -14.21 -6.14
N VAL A 36 -4.04 -13.49 -5.25
CA VAL A 36 -4.36 -12.08 -5.47
C VAL A 36 -3.11 -11.21 -5.45
N TYR A 37 -2.16 -11.47 -4.54
CA TYR A 37 -0.88 -10.78 -4.53
C TYR A 37 -0.09 -11.05 -5.82
N ALA A 38 -0.08 -12.30 -6.28
CA ALA A 38 0.58 -12.67 -7.52
C ALA A 38 -0.11 -12.04 -8.75
N ARG A 39 -1.44 -11.97 -8.79
CA ARG A 39 -2.18 -11.22 -9.83
C ARG A 39 -1.84 -9.74 -9.81
N ILE A 40 -1.79 -9.10 -8.63
CA ILE A 40 -1.40 -7.68 -8.52
C ILE A 40 0.02 -7.46 -9.06
N HIS A 41 0.94 -8.38 -8.80
CA HIS A 41 2.30 -8.28 -9.35
C HIS A 41 2.32 -8.41 -10.88
N ILE A 42 1.53 -9.33 -11.45
CA ILE A 42 1.37 -9.48 -12.90
C ILE A 42 0.72 -8.24 -13.51
N PHE A 43 -0.31 -7.68 -12.89
CA PHE A 43 -0.91 -6.40 -13.32
C PHE A 43 0.08 -5.24 -13.25
N GLY A 44 1.02 -5.23 -12.30
CA GLY A 44 2.11 -4.26 -12.29
C GLY A 44 3.02 -4.35 -13.53
N VAL A 45 3.31 -5.57 -14.01
CA VAL A 45 4.06 -5.77 -15.28
C VAL A 45 3.23 -5.30 -16.47
N PHE A 46 1.93 -5.58 -16.49
CA PHE A 46 1.00 -5.09 -17.50
C PHE A 46 0.98 -3.56 -17.56
N ASP A 47 0.91 -2.90 -16.40
CA ASP A 47 0.87 -1.44 -16.30
C ASP A 47 2.13 -0.80 -16.90
N ILE A 48 3.31 -1.36 -16.59
CA ILE A 48 4.57 -0.89 -17.20
C ILE A 48 4.59 -1.13 -18.71
N ALA A 49 4.06 -2.25 -19.18
CA ALA A 49 3.94 -2.50 -20.61
C ALA A 49 3.06 -1.46 -21.31
N CYS A 50 1.94 -1.06 -20.69
CA CYS A 50 1.07 0.01 -21.17
C CYS A 50 1.77 1.38 -21.17
N VAL A 51 2.54 1.71 -20.13
CA VAL A 51 3.36 2.95 -20.10
C VAL A 51 4.36 2.96 -21.27
N LEU A 52 5.05 1.84 -21.51
CA LEU A 52 5.96 1.70 -22.66
C LEU A 52 5.25 1.87 -24.00
N ALA A 53 4.03 1.33 -24.15
CA ALA A 53 3.23 1.54 -25.36
C ALA A 53 2.90 3.02 -25.57
N MET A 54 2.45 3.72 -24.52
CA MET A 54 2.12 5.15 -24.59
C MET A 54 3.33 6.00 -24.95
N ILE A 55 4.51 5.69 -24.41
CA ILE A 55 5.78 6.33 -24.79
C ILE A 55 6.11 6.05 -26.27
N GLY A 56 5.92 4.80 -26.72
CA GLY A 56 6.14 4.40 -28.11
C GLY A 56 5.22 5.10 -29.10
N LEU A 57 3.98 5.42 -28.69
CA LEU A 57 3.01 6.19 -29.45
C LEU A 57 3.23 7.72 -29.36
N GLY A 58 4.21 8.19 -28.59
CA GLY A 58 4.48 9.62 -28.37
C GLY A 58 3.50 10.30 -27.41
N GLN A 59 2.68 9.55 -26.68
CA GLN A 59 1.70 10.05 -25.71
C GLN A 59 2.32 10.19 -24.31
N TYR A 60 3.31 11.06 -24.18
CA TYR A 60 4.10 11.20 -22.94
C TYR A 60 3.29 11.65 -21.72
N LEU A 61 2.35 12.59 -21.92
CA LEU A 61 1.50 13.08 -20.83
C LEU A 61 0.65 11.95 -20.25
N LEU A 62 0.05 11.13 -21.12
CA LEU A 62 -0.78 10.00 -20.71
C LEU A 62 0.06 8.94 -19.99
N ALA A 63 1.27 8.66 -20.50
CA ALA A 63 2.21 7.72 -19.89
C ALA A 63 2.55 8.11 -18.45
N ILE A 64 2.82 9.40 -18.20
CA ILE A 64 3.15 9.90 -16.86
C ILE A 64 1.95 9.79 -15.92
N ILE A 65 0.78 10.23 -16.36
CA ILE A 65 -0.45 10.16 -15.55
C ILE A 65 -0.75 8.71 -15.18
N TYR A 66 -0.66 7.80 -16.16
CA TYR A 66 -0.89 6.38 -15.94
C TYR A 66 0.14 5.78 -14.98
N PHE A 67 1.42 6.11 -15.15
CA PHE A 67 2.50 5.64 -14.28
C PHE A 67 2.31 6.07 -12.82
N ILE A 68 1.79 7.27 -12.58
CA ILE A 68 1.50 7.75 -11.23
C ILE A 68 0.30 7.00 -10.65
N ILE A 69 -0.77 6.79 -11.42
CA ILE A 69 -2.01 6.19 -10.92
C ILE A 69 -1.85 4.68 -10.65
N ALA A 70 -1.12 3.96 -11.50
CA ALA A 70 -0.91 2.51 -11.42
C ALA A 70 -0.55 1.99 -10.00
N PRO A 71 0.46 2.52 -9.28
CA PRO A 71 0.79 2.07 -7.92
C PRO A 71 -0.33 2.35 -6.90
N PHE A 72 -1.08 3.46 -7.04
CA PHE A 72 -2.22 3.73 -6.14
C PHE A 72 -3.35 2.74 -6.36
N THR A 73 -3.64 2.38 -7.61
CA THR A 73 -4.63 1.34 -7.92
C THR A 73 -4.21 -0.01 -7.34
N ALA A 74 -2.94 -0.42 -7.51
CA ALA A 74 -2.44 -1.67 -6.93
C ALA A 74 -2.55 -1.68 -5.39
N HIS A 75 -2.20 -0.56 -4.74
CA HIS A 75 -2.30 -0.42 -3.29
C HIS A 75 -3.75 -0.47 -2.80
N ALA A 76 -4.67 0.24 -3.48
CA ALA A 76 -6.09 0.23 -3.15
C ALA A 76 -6.71 -1.17 -3.30
N ILE A 77 -6.36 -1.89 -4.37
CA ILE A 77 -6.82 -3.27 -4.60
C ILE A 77 -6.31 -4.20 -3.49
N ALA A 78 -5.01 -4.14 -3.17
CA ALA A 78 -4.40 -4.94 -2.11
C ALA A 78 -5.06 -4.69 -0.74
N ASN A 79 -5.26 -3.42 -0.39
CA ASN A 79 -5.89 -3.05 0.88
C ASN A 79 -7.36 -3.50 0.96
N SER A 80 -8.11 -3.38 -0.14
CA SER A 80 -9.50 -3.86 -0.19
C SER A 80 -9.60 -5.38 -0.03
N TYR A 81 -8.64 -6.12 -0.62
CA TYR A 81 -8.58 -7.57 -0.53
C TYR A 81 -8.21 -8.02 0.88
N TYR A 82 -7.20 -7.37 1.48
CA TYR A 82 -6.80 -7.61 2.87
C TYR A 82 -8.00 -7.47 3.82
N LYS A 83 -8.75 -6.37 3.69
CA LYS A 83 -9.89 -6.10 4.58
C LYS A 83 -11.12 -6.98 4.32
N SER A 84 -11.25 -7.57 3.13
CA SER A 84 -12.46 -8.33 2.74
C SER A 84 -12.30 -9.83 2.86
N GLU A 85 -11.29 -10.40 2.23
CA GLU A 85 -11.13 -11.85 2.07
C GLU A 85 -9.99 -12.39 2.94
N ASP A 86 -8.90 -11.64 3.10
CA ASP A 86 -7.76 -12.08 3.91
C ASP A 86 -8.13 -12.17 5.40
N VAL A 87 -8.86 -11.18 5.94
CA VAL A 87 -9.39 -11.23 7.32
C VAL A 87 -10.37 -12.39 7.53
N LYS A 88 -11.15 -12.77 6.52
CA LYS A 88 -12.12 -13.89 6.63
C LYS A 88 -11.45 -15.25 6.49
N ASN A 89 -10.45 -15.37 5.62
CA ASN A 89 -9.74 -16.63 5.36
C ASN A 89 -8.61 -16.91 6.36
N ASN A 90 -8.07 -15.87 7.02
CA ASN A 90 -7.08 -16.00 8.10
C ASN A 90 -7.69 -15.72 9.48
N LEU A 91 -8.98 -16.01 9.66
CA LEU A 91 -9.68 -15.86 10.93
C LEU A 91 -9.01 -16.66 12.06
N GLU A 92 -8.34 -17.77 11.75
CA GLU A 92 -7.52 -18.54 12.72
C GLU A 92 -6.27 -17.79 13.19
N LEU A 93 -5.66 -16.90 12.38
CA LEU A 93 -4.54 -16.03 12.82
C LEU A 93 -5.01 -14.81 13.63
N LEU A 94 -6.28 -14.43 13.47
CA LEU A 94 -6.95 -13.43 14.31
C LEU A 94 -7.43 -14.03 15.63
N ASN A 95 -7.79 -15.31 15.64
CA ASN A 95 -8.17 -16.07 16.83
C ASN A 95 -6.98 -16.76 17.51
N SER A 96 -5.79 -16.75 16.92
CA SER A 96 -4.53 -17.14 17.57
C SER A 96 -4.00 -16.02 18.48
N ASP A 97 -4.90 -15.39 19.22
CA ASP A 97 -4.58 -14.82 20.53
C ASP A 97 -4.18 -15.92 21.54
N ILE A 98 -4.02 -17.17 21.10
CA ILE A 98 -3.27 -18.20 21.83
C ILE A 98 -1.76 -17.91 21.65
N VAL A 99 -1.32 -16.91 22.42
CA VAL A 99 -0.11 -16.94 23.24
C VAL A 99 1.02 -17.85 22.71
N GLU A 100 1.91 -17.31 21.88
CA GLU A 100 3.34 -17.61 22.05
C GLU A 100 3.95 -16.46 22.86
N GLU A 101 3.89 -16.60 24.19
CA GLU A 101 4.45 -15.69 25.20
C GLU A 101 5.97 -15.50 25.08
N ASP A 102 6.64 -16.27 24.20
CA ASP A 102 8.10 -16.38 24.12
C ASP A 102 8.76 -15.63 22.97
N ASN A 103 8.03 -14.94 22.08
CA ASN A 103 8.65 -14.14 21.03
C ASN A 103 8.72 -12.64 21.43
N PRO A 104 9.90 -12.11 21.83
CA PRO A 104 10.03 -10.73 22.29
C PRO A 104 9.78 -9.68 21.18
N PHE A 105 9.66 -10.10 19.91
CA PHE A 105 9.46 -9.20 18.78
C PHE A 105 8.04 -9.22 18.19
N ILE A 106 7.16 -10.10 18.67
CA ILE A 106 5.76 -10.14 18.22
C ILE A 106 4.88 -9.56 19.31
N HIS A 107 4.27 -8.42 19.04
CA HIS A 107 3.31 -7.78 19.93
C HIS A 107 1.94 -7.77 19.28
N SER A 108 0.90 -8.14 20.04
CA SER A 108 -0.47 -8.10 19.54
C SER A 108 -0.84 -6.67 19.16
N LYS A 109 -1.58 -6.52 18.05
CA LYS A 109 -2.00 -5.21 17.54
C LYS A 109 -2.80 -4.42 18.59
N SER A 110 -3.57 -5.11 19.43
CA SER A 110 -4.30 -4.54 20.57
C SER A 110 -3.36 -3.97 21.63
N LYS A 111 -2.25 -4.66 21.95
CA LYS A 111 -1.24 -4.17 22.90
C LYS A 111 -0.47 -2.97 22.35
N ILE A 112 -0.13 -2.96 21.06
CA ILE A 112 0.51 -1.80 20.42
C ILE A 112 -0.45 -0.60 20.41
N GLN A 113 -1.72 -0.82 20.06
CA GLN A 113 -2.72 0.24 20.03
C GLN A 113 -3.03 0.81 21.43
N ALA A 114 -3.06 -0.05 22.46
CA ALA A 114 -3.16 0.37 23.85
C ALA A 114 -1.96 1.23 24.25
N LEU A 115 -0.73 0.80 23.94
CA LEU A 115 0.49 1.57 24.21
C LEU A 115 0.52 2.90 23.44
N GLU A 116 0.10 2.95 22.18
CA GLU A 116 0.02 4.20 21.41
C GLU A 116 -0.99 5.18 22.03
N SER A 117 -2.13 4.68 22.51
CA SER A 117 -3.12 5.50 23.22
C SER A 117 -2.63 6.00 24.58
N GLU A 118 -1.96 5.15 25.37
CA GLU A 118 -1.34 5.56 26.64
C GLU A 118 -0.20 6.56 26.43
N VAL A 119 0.62 6.38 25.40
CA VAL A 119 1.68 7.32 25.02
C VAL A 119 1.07 8.65 24.58
N ASN A 120 0.01 8.65 23.77
CA ASN A 120 -0.69 9.88 23.39
C ASN A 120 -1.29 10.61 24.59
N ILE A 121 -1.88 9.88 25.54
CA ILE A 121 -2.45 10.47 26.76
C ILE A 121 -1.33 11.03 27.64
N SER A 122 -0.25 10.29 27.84
CA SER A 122 0.92 10.71 28.63
C SER A 122 1.60 11.94 28.01
N GLU A 123 1.75 11.98 26.69
CA GLU A 123 2.36 13.10 25.98
C GLU A 123 1.46 14.35 26.04
N LYS A 124 0.14 14.17 25.94
CA LYS A 124 -0.83 15.27 26.08
C LYS A 124 -0.88 15.82 27.50
N VAL A 125 -0.87 14.97 28.53
CA VAL A 125 -0.77 15.37 29.95
C VAL A 125 0.55 16.11 30.21
N LYS A 126 1.66 15.64 29.65
CA LYS A 126 2.98 16.27 29.80
C LYS A 126 3.14 17.59 29.01
N VAL A 127 2.28 17.85 28.03
CA VAL A 127 2.19 19.16 27.34
C VAL A 127 1.36 20.14 28.16
N ASP A 128 0.22 19.71 28.72
CA ASP A 128 -0.63 20.56 29.55
C ASP A 128 0.07 21.05 30.83
N ASP A 129 0.89 20.21 31.48
CA ASP A 129 1.65 20.62 32.66
C ASP A 129 2.73 21.68 32.36
N ARG A 130 3.31 21.66 31.15
CA ARG A 130 4.37 22.62 30.73
C ARG A 130 3.81 23.99 30.31
N PHE A 131 2.49 24.12 30.18
CA PHE A 131 1.82 25.37 29.84
C PHE A 131 0.88 25.89 30.95
N SER A 132 0.93 25.32 32.16
CA SER A 132 0.25 25.90 33.32
C SER A 132 0.97 27.17 33.82
N VAL A 133 0.81 28.27 33.07
CA VAL A 133 1.11 29.61 33.58
C VAL A 133 0.07 29.91 34.66
N SER A 134 0.51 29.95 35.92
CA SER A 134 -0.28 30.51 37.00
C SER A 134 -0.65 31.94 36.63
N THR A 135 -1.93 32.17 36.36
CA THR A 135 -2.42 33.54 36.20
C THR A 135 -2.42 34.15 37.60
N PHE A 136 -1.39 34.94 37.89
CA PHE A 136 -1.34 35.80 39.07
C PHE A 136 -2.57 36.72 39.01
N GLU A 137 -3.49 36.56 39.96
CA GLU A 137 -4.54 37.55 40.18
C GLU A 137 -3.86 38.85 40.65
N ILE A 138 -3.76 39.82 39.74
CA ILE A 138 -3.44 41.19 40.10
C ILE A 138 -4.75 41.79 40.61
N ASN A 139 -4.89 41.88 41.93
CA ASN A 139 -5.95 42.65 42.54
C ASN A 139 -5.57 44.13 42.46
N GLU A 140 -6.16 44.87 41.51
CA GLU A 140 -6.13 46.33 41.48
C GLU A 140 -7.14 46.88 42.49
N GLU A 141 -6.74 46.99 43.75
CA GLU A 141 -7.44 47.82 44.74
C GLU A 141 -6.42 48.70 45.48
N GLU A 142 -6.47 50.01 45.13
CA GLU A 142 -5.93 51.24 45.77
C GLU A 142 -4.48 51.31 46.28
#